data_AF-A0A651GAS5-F1
#
_entry.id   AF-A0A651GAS5-F1
#
_cell.length_a   1.000
_cell.length_b   1.000
_cell.length_c   1.000
_cell.angle_alpha   90.00
_cell.angle_beta   90.00
_cell.angle_gamma   90.00
#
_symmetry.space_group_name_H-M   'P 1'
#
loop_
_entity.id
_entity.type
_entity.pdbx_description
1 polymer ?
#
loop_
_entity_poly.entity_id
_entity_poly.type
_entity_poly.pdbx_seq_one_letter_code
_entity_poly.pdbx_strand_id
1 'polypeptide(L)'
;MRDVRLLMILGVLMLAIAGLSACTTDDRPEPVTLAELVAEEARLDGTVVLVEGTVRTYDDPPHSWIEDPEHHRVELFPHERVADLAGERVRVEGRFTFDPDRGRGIDVEALEVLDTPQA
;
A
#
# COMPACT_ATOMS: atom_id res chain seq x y z
N MET A 1 36.87 34.98 -21.41
CA MET A 1 35.66 34.45 -22.12
C MET A 1 35.45 32.94 -21.96
N ARG A 2 36.48 32.16 -21.59
CA ARG A 2 36.37 30.72 -21.25
C ARG A 2 35.90 30.50 -19.81
N ASP A 3 36.21 31.43 -18.93
CA ASP A 3 35.97 31.36 -17.47
C ASP A 3 34.49 31.57 -17.12
N VAL A 4 33.81 32.47 -17.85
CA VAL A 4 32.37 32.75 -17.71
C VAL A 4 31.52 31.58 -18.20
N ARG A 5 31.98 30.84 -19.23
CA ARG A 5 31.30 29.65 -19.76
C ARG A 5 31.39 28.47 -18.80
N LEU A 6 32.53 28.31 -18.12
CA LEU A 6 32.72 27.28 -17.10
C LEU A 6 31.85 27.53 -15.86
N LEU A 7 31.77 28.79 -15.42
CA LEU A 7 30.88 29.23 -14.33
C LEU A 7 29.40 29.05 -14.67
N MET A 8 28.99 29.33 -15.92
CA MET A 8 27.61 29.09 -16.36
C MET A 8 27.25 27.60 -16.44
N ILE A 9 28.14 26.73 -16.91
CA ILE A 9 27.89 25.29 -16.96
C ILE A 9 27.79 24.69 -15.54
N LEU A 10 28.63 25.16 -14.60
CA LEU A 10 28.57 24.72 -13.20
C LEU A 10 27.27 25.18 -12.51
N GLY A 11 26.80 26.40 -12.80
CA GLY A 11 25.54 26.91 -12.27
C GLY A 11 24.30 26.18 -12.79
N VAL A 12 24.29 25.78 -14.08
CA VAL A 12 23.19 25.00 -14.66
C VAL A 12 23.15 23.57 -14.12
N LEU A 13 24.32 22.96 -13.85
CA LEU A 13 24.41 21.63 -13.26
C LEU A 13 23.92 21.61 -11.80
N MET A 14 24.17 22.66 -11.03
CA MET A 14 23.69 22.77 -9.65
C MET A 14 22.17 22.98 -9.57
N LEU A 15 21.57 23.66 -10.55
CA LEU A 15 20.12 23.88 -10.63
C LEU A 15 19.35 22.60 -11.01
N ALA A 16 19.96 21.70 -11.77
CA ALA A 16 19.36 20.40 -12.13
C ALA A 16 19.26 19.42 -10.94
N ILE A 17 20.11 19.58 -9.92
CA ILE A 17 20.12 18.71 -8.73
C ILE A 17 19.04 19.16 -7.71
N ALA A 18 18.62 20.43 -7.74
CA ALA A 18 17.60 20.98 -6.85
C ALA A 18 16.15 20.60 -7.23
N GLY A 19 15.93 19.96 -8.38
CA GLY A 19 14.61 19.55 -8.86
C GLY A 19 14.12 18.20 -8.31
N LEU A 20 14.93 17.50 -7.52
CA LEU A 20 14.56 16.27 -6.82
C LEU A 20 14.19 16.57 -5.35
N SER A 21 13.54 17.70 -5.09
CA SER A 21 12.76 17.86 -3.87
C SER A 21 11.69 16.79 -3.91
N ALA A 22 12.01 15.64 -3.29
CA ALA A 22 11.07 14.62 -2.93
C ALA A 22 9.85 15.33 -2.35
N CYS A 23 8.72 15.20 -3.04
CA CYS A 23 7.44 15.37 -2.41
C CYS A 23 7.40 14.31 -1.31
N THR A 24 7.94 14.64 -0.14
CA THR A 24 7.54 13.98 1.09
C THR A 24 6.15 14.53 1.35
N THR A 25 5.19 14.01 0.58
CA THR A 25 3.82 13.91 1.06
C THR A 25 3.96 13.30 2.45
N ASP A 26 3.25 13.86 3.42
CA ASP A 26 3.08 13.24 4.73
C ASP A 26 2.46 11.86 4.43
N ASP A 27 3.30 10.83 4.23
CA ASP A 27 2.96 9.46 3.84
C ASP A 27 2.33 8.75 5.05
N ARG A 28 1.40 9.43 5.73
CA ARG A 28 0.61 8.85 6.78
C ARG A 28 -0.42 7.94 6.10
N PRO A 29 -0.46 6.65 6.45
CA PRO A 29 -1.48 5.75 5.93
C PRO A 29 -2.89 6.32 6.13
N GLU A 30 -3.72 6.28 5.09
CA GLU A 30 -5.13 6.69 5.16
C GLU A 30 -5.93 5.57 5.87
N PRO A 31 -6.51 5.80 7.06
CA PRO A 31 -7.35 4.79 7.71
C PRO A 31 -8.67 4.64 6.94
N VAL A 32 -8.92 3.44 6.42
CA VAL A 32 -10.10 3.13 5.60
C VAL A 32 -10.66 1.75 5.97
N THR A 33 -11.93 1.53 5.64
CA THR A 33 -12.60 0.23 5.74
C THR A 33 -12.44 -0.57 4.45
N LEU A 34 -12.66 -1.89 4.53
CA LEU A 34 -12.73 -2.73 3.33
C LEU A 34 -13.90 -2.35 2.42
N ALA A 35 -15.02 -1.89 2.99
CA ALA A 35 -16.14 -1.36 2.23
C ALA A 35 -15.76 -0.11 1.42
N GLU A 36 -14.99 0.82 1.98
CA GLU A 36 -14.50 1.99 1.25
C GLU A 36 -13.54 1.61 0.13
N LEU A 37 -12.64 0.64 0.36
CA LEU A 37 -11.75 0.12 -0.70
C LEU A 37 -12.53 -0.51 -1.87
N VAL A 38 -13.71 -1.07 -1.63
CA VAL A 38 -14.59 -1.60 -2.67
C VAL A 38 -15.41 -0.49 -3.34
N ALA A 39 -15.91 0.49 -2.57
CA ALA A 39 -16.78 1.54 -3.08
C ALA A 39 -16.03 2.64 -3.83
N GLU A 40 -14.77 2.90 -3.45
CA GLU A 40 -13.95 4.02 -3.91
C GLU A 40 -12.61 3.56 -4.52
N GLU A 41 -12.58 2.35 -5.07
CA GLU A 41 -11.37 1.67 -5.57
C GLU A 41 -10.52 2.56 -6.50
N ALA A 42 -11.13 3.27 -7.44
CA ALA A 42 -10.41 4.15 -8.37
C ALA A 42 -9.84 5.41 -7.70
N ARG A 43 -10.45 5.89 -6.60
CA ARG A 43 -9.94 7.05 -5.85
C ARG A 43 -8.75 6.63 -4.98
N LEU A 44 -8.84 5.44 -4.40
CA LEU A 44 -7.88 4.92 -3.44
C LEU A 44 -6.67 4.24 -4.11
N ASP A 45 -6.74 3.92 -5.39
CA ASP A 45 -5.63 3.33 -6.15
C ASP A 45 -4.32 4.10 -5.97
N GLY A 46 -3.26 3.38 -5.58
CA GLY A 46 -1.94 3.93 -5.31
C GLY A 46 -1.78 4.58 -3.93
N THR A 47 -2.82 4.66 -3.11
CA THR A 47 -2.76 5.24 -1.75
C THR A 47 -2.19 4.22 -0.75
N VAL A 48 -1.38 4.69 0.21
CA VAL A 48 -0.99 3.87 1.37
C VAL A 48 -2.14 3.88 2.36
N VAL A 49 -2.71 2.72 2.64
CA VAL A 49 -3.91 2.54 3.46
C VAL A 49 -3.60 1.83 4.76
N LEU A 50 -4.42 2.08 5.79
CA LEU A 50 -4.44 1.33 7.04
C LEU A 50 -5.84 0.70 7.20
N VAL A 51 -5.91 -0.63 7.10
CA VAL A 51 -7.18 -1.36 7.06
C VAL A 51 -7.18 -2.54 8.04
N GLU A 52 -8.34 -2.89 8.57
CA GLU A 52 -8.52 -4.06 9.44
C GLU A 52 -9.45 -5.09 8.82
N GLY A 53 -9.25 -6.34 9.19
CA GLY A 53 -10.12 -7.45 8.81
C GLY A 53 -9.51 -8.79 9.19
N THR A 54 -10.13 -9.87 8.73
CA THR A 54 -9.67 -11.23 9.00
C THR A 54 -8.95 -11.79 7.79
N VAL A 55 -7.75 -12.36 8.00
CA VAL A 55 -7.01 -13.03 6.93
C VAL A 55 -7.70 -14.34 6.58
N ARG A 56 -7.84 -14.57 5.28
CA ARG A 56 -8.32 -15.81 4.68
C ARG A 56 -7.31 -16.26 3.63
N THR A 57 -7.22 -17.57 3.45
CA THR A 57 -6.27 -18.18 2.52
C THR A 57 -6.93 -19.27 1.70
N TYR A 58 -6.33 -19.57 0.56
CA TYR A 58 -6.63 -20.72 -0.28
C TYR A 58 -5.33 -21.22 -0.89
N ASP A 59 -5.09 -22.53 -0.91
CA ASP A 59 -3.74 -23.06 -1.16
C ASP A 59 -3.45 -23.48 -2.62
N ASP A 60 -4.48 -23.61 -3.49
CA ASP A 60 -4.31 -24.17 -4.85
C ASP A 60 -5.20 -23.50 -5.92
N PRO A 61 -4.74 -22.41 -6.59
CA PRO A 61 -3.45 -21.74 -6.39
C PRO A 61 -3.41 -20.91 -5.08
N PRO A 62 -2.20 -20.62 -4.55
CA PRO A 62 -2.05 -19.90 -3.29
C PRO A 62 -2.56 -18.46 -3.41
N HIS A 63 -3.55 -18.13 -2.61
CA HIS A 63 -4.14 -16.80 -2.46
C HIS A 63 -4.32 -16.45 -1.00
N SER A 64 -4.16 -15.18 -0.67
CA SER A 64 -4.41 -14.65 0.67
C SER A 64 -5.13 -13.32 0.55
N TRP A 65 -6.20 -13.12 1.29
CA TRP A 65 -6.98 -11.88 1.29
C TRP A 65 -7.42 -11.51 2.69
N ILE A 66 -7.73 -10.23 2.88
CA ILE A 66 -8.38 -9.72 4.07
C ILE A 66 -9.88 -9.57 3.79
N GLU A 67 -10.71 -9.93 4.76
CA GLU A 67 -12.17 -9.95 4.65
C GLU A 67 -12.84 -9.35 5.89
N ASP A 68 -13.93 -8.59 5.70
CA ASP A 68 -14.83 -8.13 6.77
C ASP A 68 -16.09 -9.02 6.90
N PRO A 69 -16.93 -8.85 7.95
CA PRO A 69 -18.14 -9.67 8.12
C PRO A 69 -19.14 -9.59 6.97
N GLU A 70 -19.09 -8.52 6.18
CA GLU A 70 -19.92 -8.25 5.01
C GLU A 70 -19.34 -8.83 3.70
N HIS A 71 -18.21 -9.55 3.79
CA HIS A 71 -17.51 -10.20 2.68
C HIS A 71 -16.92 -9.25 1.63
N HIS A 72 -16.54 -8.03 2.02
CA HIS A 72 -15.64 -7.23 1.20
C HIS A 72 -14.24 -7.84 1.25
N ARG A 73 -13.65 -8.10 0.07
CA ARG A 73 -12.38 -8.83 -0.06
C ARG A 73 -11.35 -8.01 -0.81
N VAL A 74 -10.14 -7.97 -0.26
CA VAL A 74 -8.96 -7.36 -0.88
C VAL A 74 -7.78 -8.31 -0.74
N GLU A 75 -7.13 -8.62 -1.87
CA GLU A 75 -6.00 -9.54 -1.89
C GLU A 75 -4.78 -8.94 -1.19
N LEU A 76 -3.96 -9.77 -0.55
CA LEU A 76 -2.76 -9.35 0.17
C LEU A 76 -1.52 -9.94 -0.50
N PHE A 77 -0.56 -9.08 -0.81
CA PHE A 77 0.73 -9.46 -1.39
C PHE A 77 1.91 -9.04 -0.49
N PRO A 78 3.01 -9.80 -0.48
CA PRO A 78 3.15 -11.12 -1.08
C PRO A 78 2.49 -12.19 -0.19
N HIS A 79 1.90 -13.24 -0.78
CA HIS A 79 1.10 -14.23 -0.05
C HIS A 79 1.89 -14.97 1.03
N GLU A 80 3.18 -15.21 0.83
CA GLU A 80 4.05 -15.89 1.79
C GLU A 80 4.22 -15.15 3.13
N ARG A 81 3.97 -13.83 3.18
CA ARG A 81 3.98 -13.08 4.45
C ARG A 81 2.73 -13.28 5.29
N VAL A 82 1.63 -13.69 4.67
CA VAL A 82 0.29 -13.65 5.27
C VAL A 82 -0.35 -15.03 5.37
N ALA A 83 0.17 -16.03 4.65
CA ALA A 83 -0.38 -17.37 4.60
C ALA A 83 -0.54 -18.03 5.98
N ASP A 84 0.44 -17.85 6.87
CA ASP A 84 0.43 -18.41 8.23
C ASP A 84 -0.54 -17.71 9.19
N LEU A 85 -1.20 -16.63 8.76
CA LEU A 85 -2.12 -15.82 9.57
C LEU A 85 -3.59 -16.17 9.32
N ALA A 86 -3.87 -17.29 8.64
CA ALA A 86 -5.23 -17.69 8.31
C ALA A 86 -6.15 -17.71 9.55
N GLY A 87 -7.23 -16.92 9.50
CA GLY A 87 -8.21 -16.79 10.58
C GLY A 87 -7.90 -15.67 11.58
N GLU A 88 -6.70 -15.10 11.58
CA GLU A 88 -6.33 -14.01 12.46
C GLU A 88 -6.97 -12.69 12.04
N ARG A 89 -7.35 -11.88 13.03
CA ARG A 89 -7.73 -10.48 12.79
C ARG A 89 -6.48 -9.64 12.78
N VAL A 90 -6.31 -8.83 11.75
CA VAL A 90 -5.10 -8.04 11.52
C VAL A 90 -5.43 -6.60 11.22
N ARG A 91 -4.44 -5.72 11.47
CA ARG A 91 -4.33 -4.40 10.89
C ARG A 91 -3.20 -4.43 9.86
N VAL A 92 -3.51 -4.02 8.64
CA VAL A 92 -2.59 -4.02 7.51
C VAL A 92 -2.33 -2.58 7.09
N GLU A 93 -1.06 -2.24 6.98
CA GLU A 93 -0.57 -1.05 6.32
C GLU A 93 0.07 -1.46 4.99
N GLY A 94 -0.29 -0.79 3.90
CA GLY A 94 0.30 -1.08 2.60
C GLY A 94 -0.28 -0.25 1.48
N ARG A 95 0.33 -0.38 0.29
CA ARG A 95 -0.16 0.32 -0.90
C ARG A 95 -1.34 -0.43 -1.50
N PHE A 96 -2.49 0.24 -1.56
CA PHE A 96 -3.66 -0.28 -2.25
C PHE A 96 -3.50 -0.13 -3.76
N THR A 97 -3.95 -1.14 -4.49
CA THR A 97 -3.97 -1.17 -5.95
C THR A 97 -5.34 -1.63 -6.42
N PHE A 98 -5.83 -0.98 -7.47
CA PHE A 98 -7.01 -1.42 -8.20
C PHE A 98 -6.71 -1.55 -9.69
N ASP A 99 -7.06 -2.70 -10.24
CA ASP A 99 -6.95 -2.99 -11.65
C ASP A 99 -8.27 -3.66 -12.11
N PRO A 100 -8.90 -3.19 -13.20
CA PRO A 100 -10.20 -3.70 -13.61
C PRO A 100 -10.17 -5.18 -14.04
N ASP A 101 -9.01 -5.70 -14.46
CA ASP A 101 -8.84 -7.08 -14.90
C ASP A 101 -8.35 -8.00 -13.77
N ARG A 102 -7.60 -7.46 -12.81
CA ARG A 102 -7.01 -8.22 -11.69
C ARG A 102 -7.72 -8.05 -10.34
N GLY A 103 -8.53 -7.01 -10.18
CA GLY A 103 -9.24 -6.70 -8.94
C GLY A 103 -8.45 -5.78 -8.01
N ARG A 104 -8.63 -5.98 -6.70
CA ARG A 104 -8.09 -5.14 -5.63
C ARG A 104 -7.01 -5.87 -4.85
N GLY A 105 -5.90 -5.21 -4.60
CA GLY A 105 -4.79 -5.77 -3.84
C GLY A 105 -4.13 -4.75 -2.91
N ILE A 106 -3.47 -5.23 -1.87
CA ILE A 106 -2.59 -4.45 -1.01
C ILE A 106 -1.20 -5.08 -1.03
N ASP A 107 -0.21 -4.30 -1.45
CA ASP A 107 1.19 -4.63 -1.22
C ASP A 107 1.53 -4.30 0.24
N VAL A 108 1.66 -5.34 1.07
CA VAL A 108 1.80 -5.22 2.53
C VAL A 108 3.16 -4.63 2.89
N GLU A 109 3.15 -3.50 3.58
CA GLU A 109 4.33 -2.83 4.12
C GLU A 109 4.53 -3.18 5.60
N ALA A 110 3.44 -3.15 6.39
CA ALA A 110 3.42 -3.59 7.78
C ALA A 110 2.12 -4.34 8.12
N LEU A 111 2.21 -5.22 9.12
CA LEU A 111 1.09 -6.01 9.60
C LEU A 111 1.18 -6.18 11.11
N GLU A 112 0.06 -5.98 11.77
CA GLU A 112 -0.15 -6.21 13.20
C GLU A 112 -1.28 -7.22 13.40
N VAL A 113 -1.03 -8.30 14.14
CA VAL A 113 -2.10 -9.20 14.61
C VAL A 113 -2.81 -8.51 15.76
N LEU A 114 -4.12 -8.35 15.64
CA LEU A 114 -4.95 -7.73 16.67
C LEU A 114 -5.39 -8.82 17.64
N ASP A 115 -4.98 -8.70 18.90
CA ASP A 115 -5.45 -9.58 19.95
C ASP A 115 -6.98 -9.64 19.93
N THR A 116 -7.54 -10.84 19.80
CA THR A 116 -8.97 -11.02 20.04
C THR A 116 -9.19 -10.84 21.55
N PRO A 117 -10.10 -9.95 22.00
CA PRO A 117 -10.48 -9.93 23.41
C PRO A 117 -10.88 -11.34 23.82
N GLN A 118 -10.12 -11.95 24.73
CA GLN A 118 -10.48 -13.24 25.31
C GLN A 118 -11.81 -13.05 26.04
N ALA A 119 -12.87 -13.68 25.53
CA ALA A 119 -14.16 -13.78 26.21
C ALA A 119 -14.07 -14.81 27.35
#